data_AF-A0A1Y1VIZ5-F1
#
_entry.id   AF-A0A1Y1VIZ5-F1
#
_cell.length_a   1.000
_cell.length_b   1.000
_cell.length_c   1.000
_cell.angle_alpha   90.00
_cell.angle_beta   90.00
_cell.angle_gamma   90.00
#
_symmetry.space_group_name_H-M   'P 1'
#
loop_
_entity.id
_entity.type
_entity.pdbx_description
1 polymer ?
#
loop_
_entity_poly.entity_id
_entity_poly.type
_entity_poly.pdbx_seq_one_letter_code
_entity_poly.pdbx_strand_id
1 'polypeptide(L)'
;LVYILYILFYIFHVNAQILNKDEVLSIGINNCQGGKDCPKDSQGCIYNHCYYKYFCRNDECMSNTNSTLIYNKDAKVKGLIVDVCTQEAINNKNCKTPVCNKNTDCFSNSCINNVCMSNEAFPVVRCSNSYVQGIYIIKCRRKAYERCENDDDCFSGYCTTEKFC
;
A
#
# COMPACT_ATOMS: atom_id res chain seq x y z
N LEU A 1 -10.22 10.17 38.84
CA LEU A 1 -10.13 11.13 37.72
C LEU A 1 -8.81 11.04 36.94
N VAL A 2 -7.64 11.02 37.61
CA VAL A 2 -6.31 10.99 36.95
C VAL A 2 -6.10 9.75 36.05
N TYR A 3 -6.63 8.58 36.45
CA TYR A 3 -6.53 7.34 35.66
C TYR A 3 -7.34 7.35 34.36
N ILE A 4 -8.48 8.06 34.33
CA ILE A 4 -9.34 8.15 33.12
C ILE A 4 -8.68 9.05 32.07
N LEU A 5 -8.01 10.12 32.50
CA LEU A 5 -7.21 10.97 31.63
C LEU A 5 -6.03 10.20 31.01
N TYR A 6 -5.37 9.32 31.78
CA TYR A 6 -4.27 8.50 31.25
C TYR A 6 -4.73 7.49 30.17
N ILE A 7 -5.92 6.89 30.34
CA ILE A 7 -6.51 5.98 29.36
C ILE A 7 -6.90 6.75 28.08
N LEU A 8 -7.49 7.95 28.21
CA LEU A 8 -7.81 8.79 27.07
C LEU A 8 -6.55 9.20 26.29
N PHE A 9 -5.47 9.61 26.97
CA PHE A 9 -4.18 9.91 26.32
C PHE A 9 -3.56 8.68 25.62
N TYR A 10 -3.73 7.47 26.17
CA TYR A 10 -3.23 6.24 25.57
C TYR A 10 -3.98 5.87 24.28
N ILE A 11 -5.31 6.11 24.22
CA ILE A 11 -6.12 5.86 23.01
C ILE A 11 -5.70 6.78 21.86
N PHE A 12 -5.24 8.01 22.14
CA PHE A 12 -4.79 8.93 21.09
C PHE A 12 -3.39 8.60 20.51
N HIS A 13 -2.60 7.72 21.12
CA HIS A 13 -1.21 7.48 20.72
C HIS A 13 -1.00 6.28 19.77
N VAL A 14 -2.06 5.57 19.38
CA VAL A 14 -1.95 4.39 18.48
C VAL A 14 -2.94 4.44 17.32
N ASN A 15 -3.25 5.64 16.80
CA ASN A 15 -4.00 5.73 15.56
C ASN A 15 -3.03 5.69 14.37
N ALA A 16 -2.90 4.51 13.76
CA ALA A 16 -2.46 4.43 12.38
C ALA A 16 -3.44 5.29 11.56
N GLN A 17 -2.95 6.40 10.99
CA GLN A 17 -3.79 7.29 10.19
C GLN A 17 -4.22 6.53 8.93
N ILE A 18 -5.51 6.19 8.86
CA ILE A 18 -6.16 5.77 7.63
C ILE A 18 -6.45 7.07 6.88
N LEU A 19 -5.83 7.24 5.73
CA LEU A 19 -6.09 8.37 4.83
C LEU A 19 -7.09 7.94 3.78
N ASN A 20 -7.88 8.88 3.29
CA ASN A 20 -8.60 8.67 2.06
C ASN A 20 -7.68 8.86 0.83
N LYS A 21 -8.14 8.41 -0.34
CA LYS A 21 -7.35 8.48 -1.58
C LYS A 21 -7.05 9.91 -2.04
N ASP A 22 -7.98 10.84 -1.85
CA ASP A 22 -7.81 12.25 -2.25
C ASP A 22 -6.80 12.96 -1.34
N GLU A 23 -6.78 12.63 -0.04
CA GLU A 23 -5.76 13.07 0.89
C GLU A 23 -4.37 12.59 0.46
N VAL A 24 -4.24 11.32 0.04
CA VAL A 24 -2.97 10.75 -0.46
C VAL A 24 -2.51 11.44 -1.75
N LEU A 25 -3.44 11.72 -2.67
CA LEU A 25 -3.12 12.44 -3.92
C LEU A 25 -2.71 13.90 -3.68
N SER A 26 -3.15 14.49 -2.58
CA SER A 26 -2.87 15.89 -2.21
C SER A 26 -1.54 16.07 -1.45
N ILE A 27 -0.81 14.98 -1.17
CA ILE A 27 0.47 15.05 -0.47
C ILE A 27 1.51 15.77 -1.34
N GLY A 28 2.04 16.88 -0.80
CA GLY A 28 3.18 17.58 -1.37
C GLY A 28 4.47 16.79 -1.21
N ILE A 29 5.19 16.59 -2.32
CA ILE A 29 6.51 15.94 -2.30
C ILE A 29 7.58 17.00 -2.06
N ASN A 30 8.08 17.03 -0.82
CA ASN A 30 9.12 17.97 -0.41
C ASN A 30 10.51 17.48 -0.79
N ASN A 31 11.41 18.43 -1.05
CA ASN A 31 12.84 18.15 -1.13
C ASN A 31 13.39 17.85 0.27
N CYS A 32 14.43 17.03 0.33
CA CYS A 32 15.10 16.66 1.57
C CYS A 32 16.61 16.50 1.34
N GLN A 33 17.38 16.67 2.40
CA GLN A 33 18.81 16.35 2.44
C GLN A 33 19.08 15.09 3.26
N GLY A 34 18.15 14.72 4.14
CA GLY A 34 18.17 13.46 4.88
C GLY A 34 16.78 13.03 5.35
N GLY A 35 16.67 11.79 5.85
CA GLY A 35 15.37 11.22 6.24
C GLY A 35 14.64 11.99 7.36
N LYS A 36 15.36 12.78 8.17
CA LYS A 36 14.77 13.61 9.24
C LYS A 36 13.97 14.81 8.70
N ASP A 37 14.22 15.23 7.46
CA ASP A 37 13.51 16.33 6.81
C ASP A 37 12.13 15.89 6.31
N CYS A 38 11.87 14.58 6.31
CA CYS A 38 10.65 14.01 5.78
C CYS A 38 9.61 13.73 6.86
N PRO A 39 8.31 13.86 6.50
CA PRO A 39 7.23 13.44 7.38
C PRO A 39 7.36 11.98 7.82
N LYS A 40 6.89 11.68 9.04
CA LYS A 40 7.01 10.34 9.66
C LYS A 40 6.28 9.25 8.87
N ASP A 41 5.26 9.62 8.11
CA ASP A 41 4.47 8.72 7.28
C ASP A 41 5.10 8.46 5.90
N SER A 42 6.23 9.11 5.58
CA SER A 42 7.08 8.84 4.40
C SER A 42 8.13 7.76 4.68
N GLN A 43 8.63 7.11 3.62
CA GLN A 43 9.71 6.11 3.66
C GLN A 43 11.10 6.73 3.85
N GLY A 44 11.18 8.04 4.08
CA GLY A 44 12.42 8.79 4.19
C GLY A 44 12.78 9.54 2.91
N CYS A 45 14.06 9.93 2.85
CA CYS A 45 14.59 10.75 1.77
C CYS A 45 15.23 9.87 0.70
N ILE A 46 14.69 9.90 -0.52
CA ILE A 46 15.18 9.15 -1.68
C ILE A 46 15.35 10.12 -2.84
N TYR A 47 16.55 10.15 -3.44
CA TYR A 47 16.90 11.08 -4.53
C TYR A 47 16.62 12.56 -4.19
N ASN A 48 16.89 12.99 -2.96
CA ASN A 48 16.61 14.35 -2.45
C ASN A 48 15.13 14.71 -2.37
N HIS A 49 14.22 13.74 -2.37
CA HIS A 49 12.78 13.95 -2.16
C HIS A 49 12.22 12.99 -1.13
N CYS A 50 11.21 13.43 -0.40
CA CYS A 50 10.49 12.56 0.53
C CYS A 50 9.68 11.53 -0.25
N TYR A 51 9.99 10.25 -0.03
CA TYR A 51 9.38 9.16 -0.76
C TYR A 51 8.17 8.62 -0.01
N TYR A 52 7.05 8.49 -0.70
CA TYR A 52 5.81 7.99 -0.16
C TYR A 52 5.38 6.74 -0.92
N LYS A 53 4.78 5.81 -0.18
CA LYS A 53 4.21 4.58 -0.73
C LYS A 53 3.03 4.17 0.11
N TYR A 54 1.84 4.34 -0.46
CA TYR A 54 0.58 3.92 0.12
C TYR A 54 -0.04 2.80 -0.72
N PHE A 55 -0.85 1.98 -0.05
CA PHE A 55 -1.73 1.01 -0.68
C PHE A 55 -3.17 1.37 -0.34
N CYS A 56 -4.03 1.43 -1.36
CA CYS A 56 -5.41 1.86 -1.24
C CYS A 56 -6.37 0.80 -1.74
N ARG A 57 -7.48 0.60 -1.01
CA ARG A 57 -8.62 -0.22 -1.41
C ARG A 57 -9.85 0.66 -1.28
N ASN A 58 -10.56 0.85 -2.38
CA ASN A 58 -11.58 1.90 -2.47
C ASN A 58 -10.95 3.24 -2.06
N ASP A 59 -11.56 3.95 -1.12
CA ASP A 59 -11.01 5.20 -0.58
C ASP A 59 -10.04 4.99 0.58
N GLU A 60 -9.96 3.82 1.22
CA GLU A 60 -9.09 3.62 2.37
C GLU A 60 -7.64 3.35 1.95
N CYS A 61 -6.71 4.19 2.42
CA CYS A 61 -5.29 4.12 2.11
C CYS A 61 -4.42 3.92 3.37
N MET A 62 -3.35 3.14 3.21
CA MET A 62 -2.42 2.78 4.28
C MET A 62 -0.97 2.97 3.84
N SER A 63 -0.15 3.64 4.66
CA SER A 63 1.29 3.82 4.38
C SER A 63 2.08 2.54 4.66
N ASN A 64 3.02 2.24 3.77
CA ASN A 64 3.97 1.13 3.90
C ASN A 64 5.07 1.36 4.96
N THR A 65 5.09 2.53 5.62
CA THR A 65 6.03 2.83 6.73
C THR A 65 5.53 2.30 8.07
N ASN A 66 4.20 2.18 8.22
CA ASN A 66 3.56 1.47 9.31
C ASN A 66 3.63 -0.04 9.06
N SER A 67 4.84 -0.57 9.22
CA SER A 67 5.22 -1.99 9.21
C SER A 67 4.39 -2.89 10.13
N THR A 68 3.58 -2.32 11.02
CA THR A 68 2.59 -3.05 11.84
C THR A 68 1.42 -3.60 11.01
N LEU A 69 1.09 -2.97 9.88
CA LEU A 69 -0.03 -3.35 9.02
C LEU A 69 0.42 -3.89 7.66
N ILE A 70 1.71 -3.85 7.34
CA ILE A 70 2.28 -4.35 6.09
C ILE A 70 3.55 -5.16 6.44
N TYR A 71 3.31 -6.34 7.01
CA TYR A 71 4.21 -7.43 7.45
C TYR A 71 5.34 -7.18 8.47
N ASN A 72 5.36 -8.04 9.49
CA ASN A 72 6.60 -8.44 10.18
C ASN A 72 6.65 -9.97 10.32
N LYS A 73 7.81 -10.54 9.98
CA LYS A 73 8.13 -11.97 10.07
C LYS A 73 8.27 -12.45 11.52
N ASP A 74 8.36 -11.54 12.50
CA ASP A 74 8.73 -11.86 13.89
C ASP A 74 7.91 -11.14 15.00
N ALA A 75 6.77 -10.49 14.73
CA ALA A 75 6.04 -9.74 15.77
C ALA A 75 4.53 -9.99 15.80
N LYS A 76 3.98 -10.08 17.02
CA LYS A 76 2.61 -10.43 17.42
C LYS A 76 1.49 -9.44 16.99
N VAL A 77 1.62 -8.75 15.85
CA VAL A 77 0.56 -7.89 15.28
C VAL A 77 0.31 -8.31 13.83
N LYS A 78 -0.94 -8.65 13.50
CA LYS A 78 -1.34 -9.20 12.21
C LYS A 78 -1.44 -8.08 11.16
N GLY A 79 -0.43 -7.95 10.30
CA GLY A 79 -0.48 -7.05 9.15
C GLY A 79 -1.35 -7.58 8.01
N LEU A 80 -1.89 -6.68 7.19
CA LEU A 80 -2.72 -6.95 6.02
C LEU A 80 -1.82 -7.12 4.78
N ILE A 81 -2.11 -8.13 3.97
CA ILE A 81 -1.25 -8.59 2.88
C ILE A 81 -1.63 -7.83 1.60
N VAL A 82 -0.75 -6.92 1.16
CA VAL A 82 -0.98 -6.08 -0.03
C VAL A 82 -0.44 -6.70 -1.32
N ASP A 83 0.29 -7.81 -1.23
CA ASP A 83 0.70 -8.62 -2.39
C ASP A 83 -0.47 -9.49 -2.84
N VAL A 84 -0.68 -9.53 -4.16
CA VAL A 84 -1.71 -10.32 -4.81
C VAL A 84 -1.09 -11.07 -5.98
N CYS A 85 -1.67 -12.21 -6.34
CA CYS A 85 -1.30 -13.00 -7.51
C CYS A 85 -2.53 -13.31 -8.38
N THR A 86 -2.29 -13.66 -9.64
CA THR A 86 -3.25 -14.38 -10.48
C THR A 86 -2.97 -15.88 -10.43
N GLN A 87 -3.97 -16.70 -10.79
CA GLN A 87 -3.80 -18.15 -10.85
C GLN A 87 -2.70 -18.55 -11.85
N GLU A 88 -2.66 -17.87 -13.00
CA GLU A 88 -1.63 -18.09 -14.02
C GLU A 88 -0.22 -17.76 -13.51
N ALA A 89 -0.05 -16.62 -12.82
CA ALA A 89 1.25 -16.23 -12.27
C ALA A 89 1.76 -17.21 -11.20
N ILE A 90 0.87 -17.83 -10.43
CA ILE A 90 1.21 -18.90 -9.48
C ILE A 90 1.66 -20.16 -10.24
N ASN A 91 0.89 -20.58 -11.25
CA ASN A 91 1.18 -21.77 -12.05
C ASN A 91 2.55 -21.64 -12.75
N ASN A 92 2.86 -20.44 -13.25
CA ASN A 92 4.13 -20.11 -13.90
C ASN A 92 5.28 -19.83 -12.91
N LYS A 93 5.03 -19.90 -11.59
CA LYS A 93 6.00 -19.61 -10.51
C LYS A 93 6.57 -18.19 -10.53
N ASN A 94 5.85 -17.26 -11.17
CA ASN A 94 6.24 -15.85 -11.30
C ASN A 94 5.74 -14.98 -10.14
N CYS A 95 4.81 -15.48 -9.31
CA CYS A 95 4.25 -14.75 -8.19
C CYS A 95 4.22 -15.58 -6.90
N LYS A 96 4.48 -14.91 -5.77
CA LYS A 96 4.31 -15.44 -4.41
C LYS A 96 3.85 -14.30 -3.50
N THR A 97 2.89 -14.58 -2.63
CA THR A 97 2.57 -13.71 -1.49
C THR A 97 3.04 -14.40 -0.22
N PRO A 98 3.15 -13.68 0.91
CA PRO A 98 3.26 -14.38 2.17
C PRO A 98 1.90 -15.00 2.55
N VAL A 99 1.93 -15.94 3.50
CA VAL A 99 0.86 -16.91 3.75
C VAL A 99 -0.36 -16.22 4.37
N CYS A 100 -1.52 -16.36 3.72
CA CYS A 100 -2.81 -15.96 4.28
C CYS A 100 -3.55 -17.17 4.85
N ASN A 101 -4.34 -16.98 5.91
CA ASN A 101 -5.20 -18.04 6.48
C ASN A 101 -6.69 -17.75 6.28
N LYS A 102 -7.04 -16.47 6.08
CA LYS A 102 -8.41 -15.99 5.88
C LYS A 102 -8.41 -14.87 4.85
N ASN A 103 -9.55 -14.65 4.19
CA ASN A 103 -9.72 -13.55 3.24
C ASN A 103 -9.34 -12.19 3.84
N THR A 104 -9.70 -11.95 5.10
CA THR A 104 -9.39 -10.72 5.84
C THR A 104 -7.90 -10.51 6.12
N ASP A 105 -7.07 -11.51 5.83
CA ASP A 105 -5.62 -11.37 5.90
C ASP A 105 -5.11 -10.66 4.64
N CYS A 106 -5.83 -10.77 3.52
CA CYS A 106 -5.49 -10.13 2.26
C CYS A 106 -6.14 -8.75 2.15
N PHE A 107 -5.38 -7.77 1.67
CA PHE A 107 -5.90 -6.44 1.36
C PHE A 107 -7.02 -6.53 0.31
N SER A 108 -6.84 -7.41 -0.69
CA SER A 108 -7.84 -7.78 -1.70
C SER A 108 -9.04 -8.58 -1.18
N ASN A 109 -9.07 -8.93 0.10
CA ASN A 109 -10.11 -9.75 0.71
C ASN A 109 -10.30 -11.12 0.01
N SER A 110 -9.23 -11.70 -0.54
CA SER A 110 -9.27 -12.98 -1.26
C SER A 110 -8.04 -13.82 -0.94
N CYS A 111 -8.23 -14.88 -0.16
CA CYS A 111 -7.20 -15.84 0.22
C CYS A 111 -7.57 -17.21 -0.34
N ILE A 112 -6.79 -17.72 -1.30
CA ILE A 112 -7.03 -19.01 -1.95
C ILE A 112 -5.74 -19.81 -1.89
N ASN A 113 -5.81 -21.05 -1.39
CA ASN A 113 -4.65 -21.93 -1.25
C ASN A 113 -3.46 -21.26 -0.52
N ASN A 114 -3.78 -20.47 0.51
CA ASN A 114 -2.83 -19.67 1.31
C ASN A 114 -2.08 -18.57 0.55
N VAL A 115 -2.57 -18.16 -0.63
CA VAL A 115 -2.05 -17.05 -1.43
C VAL A 115 -3.12 -15.96 -1.53
N CYS A 116 -2.70 -14.70 -1.40
CA CYS A 116 -3.61 -13.59 -1.65
C CYS A 116 -3.79 -13.42 -3.16
N MET A 117 -5.04 -13.46 -3.60
CA MET A 117 -5.40 -13.38 -5.01
C MET A 117 -5.90 -11.98 -5.36
N SER A 118 -5.73 -11.57 -6.61
CA SER A 118 -6.38 -10.36 -7.11
C SER A 118 -7.91 -10.50 -7.02
N ASN A 119 -8.58 -9.37 -6.79
CA ASN A 119 -10.02 -9.32 -6.59
C ASN A 119 -10.58 -8.04 -7.18
N GLU A 120 -11.34 -8.15 -8.26
CA GLU A 120 -11.91 -6.97 -8.97
C GLU A 120 -12.86 -6.14 -8.11
N ALA A 121 -13.50 -6.74 -7.10
CA ALA A 121 -14.35 -6.01 -6.17
C ALA A 121 -13.55 -5.15 -5.18
N PHE A 122 -12.28 -5.53 -4.94
CA PHE A 122 -11.38 -4.86 -3.99
C PHE A 122 -9.95 -4.79 -4.55
N PRO A 123 -9.74 -4.07 -5.67
CA PRO A 123 -8.44 -4.03 -6.32
C PRO A 123 -7.44 -3.26 -5.44
N VAL A 124 -6.21 -3.76 -5.38
CA VAL A 124 -5.11 -3.11 -4.66
C VAL A 124 -4.50 -2.01 -5.53
N VAL A 125 -4.66 -0.76 -5.10
CA VAL A 125 -4.06 0.41 -5.75
C VAL A 125 -2.77 0.78 -5.03
N ARG A 126 -1.69 1.01 -5.78
CA ARG A 126 -0.45 1.60 -5.28
C ARG A 126 -0.47 3.10 -5.55
N CYS A 127 -0.22 3.89 -4.52
CA CYS A 127 0.02 5.33 -4.61
C CYS A 127 1.46 5.63 -4.21
N SER A 128 2.22 6.28 -5.08
CA SER A 128 3.63 6.59 -4.81
C SER A 128 4.13 7.73 -5.69
N ASN A 129 5.30 8.27 -5.35
CA ASN A 129 5.94 9.34 -6.07
C ASN A 129 6.10 8.98 -7.56
N SER A 130 5.76 9.94 -8.40
CA SER A 130 5.91 9.92 -9.85
C SER A 130 6.43 11.27 -10.30
N TYR A 131 7.24 11.28 -11.35
CA TYR A 131 7.78 12.50 -11.93
C TYR A 131 7.05 12.81 -13.23
N VAL A 132 6.25 13.87 -13.24
CA VAL A 132 5.40 14.26 -14.37
C VAL A 132 5.67 15.71 -14.70
N GLN A 133 6.06 15.98 -15.94
CA GLN A 133 6.28 17.35 -16.46
C GLN A 133 7.17 18.25 -15.58
N GLY A 134 8.22 17.68 -14.98
CA GLY A 134 9.15 18.45 -14.15
C GLY A 134 8.80 18.52 -12.66
N ILE A 135 7.67 17.93 -12.25
CA ILE A 135 7.16 18.02 -10.88
C ILE A 135 6.97 16.62 -10.31
N TYR A 136 7.37 16.42 -9.06
CA TYR A 136 7.03 15.22 -8.31
C TYR A 136 5.60 15.30 -7.79
N ILE A 137 4.78 14.32 -8.16
CA ILE A 137 3.40 14.16 -7.68
C ILE A 137 3.18 12.74 -7.16
N ILE A 138 2.11 12.51 -6.39
CA ILE A 138 1.66 11.16 -6.07
C ILE A 138 0.77 10.67 -7.21
N LYS A 139 1.10 9.52 -7.80
CA LYS A 139 0.25 8.81 -8.76
C LYS A 139 -0.30 7.55 -8.12
N CYS A 140 -1.60 7.33 -8.27
CA CYS A 140 -2.31 6.15 -7.78
C CYS A 140 -2.81 5.29 -8.92
N ARG A 141 -2.32 4.04 -9.03
CA ARG A 141 -2.69 3.09 -10.10
C ARG A 141 -2.70 1.65 -9.58
N ARG A 142 -3.32 0.75 -10.33
CA ARG A 142 -3.42 -0.67 -9.95
C ARG A 142 -2.04 -1.30 -9.82
N LYS A 143 -1.88 -2.15 -8.83
CA LYS A 143 -0.64 -2.87 -8.56
C LYS A 143 -0.48 -4.03 -9.55
N ALA A 144 0.73 -4.57 -9.66
CA ALA A 144 0.97 -5.83 -10.36
C ALA A 144 -0.01 -6.93 -9.94
N TYR A 145 -0.41 -7.73 -10.92
CA TYR A 145 -1.39 -8.82 -10.91
C TYR A 145 -2.85 -8.40 -10.70
N GLU A 146 -3.16 -7.10 -10.67
CA GLU A 146 -4.53 -6.59 -10.74
C GLU A 146 -5.00 -6.47 -12.17
N ARG A 147 -6.30 -6.65 -12.41
CA ARG A 147 -6.87 -6.55 -13.76
C ARG A 147 -6.70 -5.15 -14.34
N CYS A 148 -6.50 -5.00 -15.63
CA CYS A 148 -6.37 -3.70 -16.31
C CYS A 148 -7.01 -3.74 -17.70
N GLU A 149 -7.39 -2.57 -18.21
CA GLU A 149 -7.85 -2.42 -19.59
C GLU A 149 -6.76 -1.86 -20.50
N ASN A 150 -5.90 -0.99 -19.95
CA ASN A 150 -4.81 -0.32 -20.65
C ASN A 150 -3.61 -0.05 -19.72
N ASP A 151 -2.48 0.32 -20.31
CA ASP A 151 -1.22 0.61 -19.61
C ASP A 151 -1.36 1.67 -18.53
N ASP A 152 -2.24 2.66 -18.74
CA ASP A 152 -2.47 3.74 -17.80
C ASP A 152 -3.18 3.29 -16.53
N ASP A 153 -3.85 2.13 -16.52
CA ASP A 153 -4.44 1.57 -15.30
C ASP A 153 -3.38 1.08 -14.32
N CYS A 154 -2.21 0.71 -14.83
CA CYS A 154 -1.15 0.03 -14.09
C CYS A 154 -0.10 1.01 -13.55
N PHE A 155 0.37 0.76 -12.32
CA PHE A 155 1.43 1.58 -11.74
C PHE A 155 2.76 1.43 -12.50
N SER A 156 3.00 0.25 -13.08
CA SER A 156 4.13 -0.03 -13.98
C SER A 156 4.05 0.73 -15.31
N GLY A 157 2.87 1.22 -15.71
CA GLY A 157 2.63 1.70 -17.07
C GLY A 157 2.59 0.57 -18.10
N TYR A 158 2.27 -0.65 -17.68
CA TYR A 158 2.19 -1.82 -18.56
C TYR A 158 1.04 -2.74 -18.15
N CYS A 159 0.10 -2.95 -19.07
CA CYS A 159 -1.00 -3.90 -18.98
C CYS A 159 -0.74 -5.05 -19.95
N THR A 160 -0.64 -6.28 -19.44
CA THR A 160 -0.32 -7.46 -20.25
C THR A 160 -1.44 -7.80 -21.22
N THR A 161 -1.14 -8.68 -22.18
CA THR A 161 -2.13 -9.25 -23.11
C THR A 161 -3.26 -10.00 -22.40
N GLU A 162 -2.99 -10.56 -21.23
CA GLU A 162 -3.93 -11.27 -20.36
C GLU A 162 -4.77 -10.31 -19.49
N LYS A 163 -4.64 -8.99 -19.70
CA LYS A 163 -5.37 -7.94 -18.98
C LYS A 163 -5.02 -7.86 -17.49
N PHE A 164 -3.73 -8.03 -17.16
CA PHE A 164 -3.20 -7.79 -15.81
C PHE A 164 -2.05 -6.78 -15.82
N CYS A 165 -1.95 -5.97 -14.78
CA CYS A 165 -0.71 -5.33 -14.41
C CYS A 165 0.29 -6.39 -13.89
#